data_AF-A0A558AQV5-F1
#
_entry.id   AF-A0A558AQV5-F1
#
_cell.length_a   1.000
_cell.length_b   1.000
_cell.length_c   1.000
_cell.angle_alpha   90.00
_cell.angle_beta   90.00
_cell.angle_gamma   90.00
#
_symmetry.space_group_name_H-M   'P 1'
#
loop_
_entity.id
_entity.type
_entity.pdbx_description
1 polymer ?
#
loop_
_entity_poly.entity_id
_entity_poly.type
_entity_poly.pdbx_seq_one_letter_code
_entity_poly.pdbx_strand_id
1 'polypeptide(L)'
;MSQENLMMKALSMDMITAKMFNELHLASIEEYGGEEGRRLVGNGLEAFGLKDAEALAKKATAEGENHFIYEYLQQDVQGEEKYAELTAFARFSKMFAQISKQIVDKYGEAGEDVVRLAVERFGKKRGQGIAQRARTNGLENTAENYLNNYDMARSELFEVDTVPGKGEFEQTFTYCPLGQQWADDGTGEYGILYCQMIDPSLAKGYNKNFEVVHDEFVLREGQCHFHFKMNENK
;
A
#
# COMPACT_ATOMS: atom_id res chain seq x y z
N MET A 1 -24.15 6.30 -28.92
CA MET A 1 -22.83 6.91 -28.69
C MET A 1 -22.00 5.84 -27.99
N SER A 2 -20.99 5.28 -28.63
CA SER A 2 -20.06 4.37 -27.95
C SER A 2 -19.37 5.16 -26.85
N GLN A 3 -19.56 4.79 -25.59
CA GLN A 3 -18.77 5.35 -24.50
C GLN A 3 -17.31 5.00 -24.79
N GLU A 4 -16.51 6.03 -25.04
CA GLU A 4 -15.06 5.89 -25.18
C GLU A 4 -14.53 5.56 -23.77
N ASN A 5 -14.06 4.33 -23.59
CA ASN A 5 -13.52 3.88 -22.32
C ASN A 5 -12.22 4.65 -22.05
N LEU A 6 -12.18 5.50 -21.03
CA LEU A 6 -11.01 6.32 -20.74
C LEU A 6 -9.91 5.42 -20.16
N MET A 7 -8.82 5.23 -20.89
CA MET A 7 -7.67 4.50 -20.38
C MET A 7 -6.99 5.32 -19.28
N MET A 8 -7.28 5.00 -18.01
CA MET A 8 -6.66 5.65 -16.87
C MET A 8 -5.31 5.01 -16.56
N LYS A 9 -4.26 5.84 -16.54
CA LYS A 9 -2.92 5.38 -16.17
C LYS A 9 -2.95 4.78 -14.75
N ALA A 10 -2.32 3.63 -14.57
CA ALA A 10 -2.06 3.09 -13.25
C ALA A 10 -1.17 4.05 -12.45
N LEU A 11 -1.38 4.10 -11.14
CA LEU A 11 -0.50 4.82 -10.23
C LEU A 11 0.87 4.14 -10.22
N SER A 12 1.93 4.94 -10.24
CA SER A 12 3.28 4.41 -10.03
C SER A 12 3.44 3.94 -8.59
N MET A 13 4.40 3.05 -8.36
CA MET A 13 4.76 2.67 -7.00
C MET A 13 5.33 3.84 -6.19
N ASP A 14 5.92 4.85 -6.82
CA ASP A 14 6.41 6.04 -6.12
C ASP A 14 5.22 6.87 -5.58
N MET A 15 4.14 7.04 -6.37
CA MET A 15 2.88 7.65 -5.87
C MET A 15 2.23 6.82 -4.75
N ILE A 16 2.17 5.49 -4.91
CA ILE A 16 1.60 4.58 -3.92
C ILE A 16 2.40 4.64 -2.61
N THR A 17 3.73 4.68 -2.69
CA THR A 17 4.61 4.81 -1.52
C THR A 17 4.41 6.15 -0.82
N ALA A 18 4.34 7.26 -1.57
CA ALA A 18 4.09 8.58 -0.99
C ALA A 18 2.72 8.68 -0.28
N LYS A 19 1.68 8.06 -0.85
CA LYS A 19 0.35 7.97 -0.22
C LYS A 19 0.38 7.16 1.08
N MET A 20 1.06 6.01 1.08
CA MET A 20 1.23 5.20 2.30
C MET A 20 2.02 5.97 3.36
N PHE A 21 3.09 6.66 2.96
CA PHE A 21 3.86 7.52 3.85
C PHE A 21 2.97 8.57 4.54
N ASN A 22 2.07 9.23 3.79
CA ASN A 22 1.16 10.22 4.37
C ASN A 22 0.26 9.63 5.46
N GLU A 23 -0.27 8.42 5.27
CA GLU A 23 -1.10 7.81 6.32
C GLU A 23 -0.28 7.38 7.54
N LEU A 24 0.96 6.88 7.36
CA LEU A 24 1.86 6.60 8.48
C LEU A 24 2.19 7.88 9.27
N HIS A 25 2.47 8.97 8.56
CA HIS A 25 2.70 10.30 9.15
C HIS A 25 1.50 10.77 9.98
N LEU A 26 0.31 10.77 9.37
CA LEU A 26 -0.91 11.26 10.00
C LEU A 26 -1.31 10.40 11.21
N ALA A 27 -1.31 9.07 11.07
CA ALA A 27 -1.65 8.17 12.16
C ALA A 27 -0.67 8.30 13.34
N SER A 28 0.63 8.43 13.06
CA SER A 28 1.65 8.59 14.11
C SER A 28 1.50 9.90 14.89
N ILE A 29 1.17 11.00 14.19
CA ILE A 29 0.96 12.30 14.83
C ILE A 29 -0.35 12.34 15.61
N GLU A 30 -1.40 11.73 15.09
CA GLU A 30 -2.70 11.65 15.75
C GLU A 30 -2.61 10.88 17.08
N GLU A 31 -1.92 9.75 17.09
CA GLU A 31 -1.80 8.91 18.29
C GLU A 31 -0.77 9.46 19.30
N TYR A 32 0.44 9.79 18.83
CA TYR A 32 1.56 10.10 19.72
C TYR A 32 1.82 11.61 19.89
N GLY A 33 1.04 12.44 19.21
CA GLY A 33 1.22 13.89 19.18
C GLY A 33 2.27 14.34 18.15
N GLY A 34 2.27 15.65 17.86
CA GLY A 34 3.06 16.24 16.78
C GLY A 34 4.57 16.04 16.89
N GLU A 35 5.16 16.16 18.08
CA GLU A 35 6.60 16.03 18.26
C GLU A 35 7.05 14.56 18.16
N GLU A 36 6.45 13.68 18.95
CA GLU A 36 6.85 12.28 19.03
C GLU A 36 6.47 11.50 17.77
N GLY A 37 5.27 11.71 17.22
CA GLY A 37 4.84 11.10 15.97
C GLY A 37 5.76 11.46 14.80
N ARG A 38 6.18 12.74 14.70
CA ARG A 38 7.18 13.16 13.70
C ARG A 38 8.52 12.50 13.96
N ARG A 39 8.99 12.45 15.20
CA ARG A 39 10.28 11.83 15.55
C ARG A 39 10.34 10.36 15.12
N LEU A 40 9.29 9.58 15.34
CA LEU A 40 9.22 8.17 14.94
C LEU A 40 9.32 8.00 13.41
N VAL A 41 8.53 8.77 12.67
CA VAL A 41 8.50 8.72 11.20
C VAL A 41 9.84 9.20 10.61
N GLY A 42 10.42 10.26 11.19
CA GLY A 42 11.73 10.79 10.81
C GLY A 42 12.84 9.76 11.02
N ASN A 43 12.90 9.12 12.18
CA ASN A 43 13.84 8.02 12.46
C ASN A 43 13.69 6.87 11.45
N GLY A 44 12.46 6.54 11.06
CA GLY A 44 12.19 5.53 10.04
C GLY A 44 12.70 5.92 8.65
N LEU A 45 12.51 7.18 8.25
CA LEU A 45 13.06 7.72 7.00
C LEU A 45 14.59 7.77 7.01
N GLU A 46 15.22 8.13 8.12
CA GLU A 46 16.67 8.10 8.27
C GLU A 46 17.22 6.67 8.11
N ALA A 47 16.56 5.70 8.73
CA ALA A 47 16.90 4.28 8.62
C ALA A 47 16.72 3.76 7.18
N PHE A 48 15.65 4.16 6.49
CA PHE A 48 15.45 3.89 5.07
C PHE A 48 16.54 4.53 4.21
N GLY A 49 16.91 5.78 4.49
CA GLY A 49 17.89 6.54 3.71
C GLY A 49 17.25 7.83 3.20
N LEU A 50 17.76 8.96 3.68
CA LEU A 50 17.21 10.27 3.30
C LEU A 50 17.36 10.56 1.80
N LYS A 51 18.40 10.04 1.15
CA LYS A 51 18.60 10.21 -0.29
C LYS A 51 17.59 9.40 -1.11
N ASP A 52 17.31 8.17 -0.70
CA ASP A 52 16.24 7.35 -1.28
C ASP A 52 14.86 7.98 -1.07
N ALA A 53 14.62 8.55 0.12
CA ALA A 53 13.40 9.30 0.42
C ALA A 53 13.26 10.57 -0.45
N GLU A 54 14.36 11.29 -0.70
CA GLU A 54 14.38 12.44 -1.60
C GLU A 54 14.06 12.03 -3.04
N ALA A 55 14.64 10.95 -3.54
CA ALA A 55 14.39 10.43 -4.89
C ALA A 55 12.92 10.01 -5.06
N LEU A 56 12.35 9.33 -4.05
CA LEU A 56 10.93 9.00 -3.99
C LEU A 56 10.05 10.25 -4.01
N ALA A 57 10.33 11.23 -3.15
CA ALA A 57 9.59 12.48 -3.04
C ALA A 57 9.58 13.26 -4.37
N LYS A 58 10.73 13.35 -5.04
CA LYS A 58 10.85 14.02 -6.35
C LYS A 58 9.96 13.35 -7.40
N LYS A 59 9.96 12.02 -7.49
CA LYS A 59 9.14 11.26 -8.45
C LYS A 59 7.65 11.42 -8.15
N ALA A 60 7.25 11.24 -6.89
CA ALA A 60 5.85 11.41 -6.46
C ALA A 60 5.33 12.83 -6.76
N THR A 61 6.12 13.87 -6.45
CA THR A 61 5.79 15.26 -6.78
C THR A 61 5.66 15.48 -8.29
N ALA A 62 6.59 14.94 -9.09
CA ALA A 62 6.55 15.06 -10.55
C ALA A 62 5.31 14.38 -11.17
N GLU A 63 4.77 13.36 -10.50
CA GLU A 63 3.52 12.68 -10.88
C GLU A 63 2.26 13.33 -10.26
N GLY A 64 2.41 14.44 -9.53
CA GLY A 64 1.31 15.23 -8.98
C GLY A 64 0.80 14.78 -7.61
N GLU A 65 1.54 13.93 -6.88
CA GLU A 65 1.18 13.50 -5.54
C GLU A 65 1.75 14.45 -4.47
N ASN A 66 0.87 14.97 -3.61
CA ASN A 66 1.28 15.72 -2.44
C ASN A 66 1.70 14.78 -1.30
N HIS A 67 2.76 15.14 -0.57
CA HIS A 67 3.27 14.31 0.51
C HIS A 67 3.96 15.09 1.63
N PHE A 68 4.06 14.48 2.81
CA PHE A 68 4.77 15.04 3.96
C PHE A 68 6.27 14.74 3.99
N ILE A 69 6.82 13.97 3.02
CA ILE A 69 8.23 13.53 3.04
C ILE A 69 9.21 14.72 3.14
N TYR A 70 8.98 15.82 2.42
CA TYR A 70 9.87 16.99 2.47
C TYR A 70 9.89 17.69 3.83
N GLU A 71 8.94 17.45 4.73
CA GLU A 71 8.99 17.97 6.10
C GLU A 71 10.11 17.32 6.94
N TYR A 72 10.66 16.20 6.46
CA TYR A 72 11.72 15.43 7.09
C TYR A 72 13.07 15.58 6.39
N LEU A 73 13.13 16.34 5.30
CA LEU A 73 14.32 16.48 4.47
C LEU A 73 14.86 17.90 4.54
N GLN A 74 16.18 18.01 4.56
CA GLN A 74 16.85 19.28 4.30
C GLN A 74 16.76 19.61 2.80
N GLN A 75 16.91 20.89 2.45
CA GLN A 75 16.85 21.34 1.05
C GLN A 75 17.94 20.70 0.17
N ASP A 76 19.09 20.37 0.78
CA ASP A 76 20.21 19.71 0.11
C ASP A 76 20.54 18.39 0.84
N VAL A 77 20.01 17.28 0.34
CA VAL A 77 20.26 15.95 0.90
C VAL A 77 21.53 15.39 0.27
N GLN A 78 22.60 15.38 1.06
CA GLN A 78 23.91 14.83 0.70
C GLN A 78 23.92 13.29 0.74
N GLY A 79 24.80 12.69 -0.07
CA GLY A 79 24.97 11.23 -0.14
C GLY A 79 24.36 10.59 -1.39
N GLU A 80 24.35 9.26 -1.40
CA GLU A 80 23.91 8.41 -2.52
C GLU A 80 22.66 7.60 -2.13
N GLU A 81 21.83 7.26 -3.11
CA GLU A 81 20.70 6.35 -2.94
C GLU A 81 21.23 4.95 -2.56
N LYS A 82 20.80 4.43 -1.41
CA LYS A 82 21.19 3.08 -0.95
C LYS A 82 20.51 1.99 -1.77
N TYR A 83 19.34 2.29 -2.32
CA TYR A 83 18.40 1.34 -2.92
C TYR A 83 18.00 1.71 -4.34
N ALA A 84 18.84 2.46 -5.06
CA ALA A 84 18.60 2.85 -6.45
C ALA A 84 18.31 1.63 -7.35
N GLU A 85 19.07 0.55 -7.16
CA GLU A 85 18.99 -0.70 -7.93
C GLU A 85 17.80 -1.59 -7.56
N LEU A 86 17.10 -1.29 -6.46
CA LEU A 86 15.92 -2.06 -6.06
C LEU A 86 14.68 -1.67 -6.86
N THR A 87 13.79 -2.63 -7.04
CA THR A 87 12.47 -2.35 -7.63
C THR A 87 11.70 -1.35 -6.76
N ALA A 88 10.76 -0.63 -7.35
CA ALA A 88 9.93 0.30 -6.58
C ALA A 88 9.06 -0.42 -5.50
N PHE A 89 8.71 -1.69 -5.71
CA PHE A 89 8.05 -2.53 -4.70
C PHE A 89 8.97 -2.86 -3.53
N ALA A 90 10.23 -3.16 -3.81
CA ALA A 90 11.23 -3.38 -2.77
C ALA A 90 11.50 -2.10 -1.96
N ARG A 91 11.61 -0.94 -2.62
CA ARG A 91 11.74 0.36 -1.94
C ARG A 91 10.53 0.69 -1.07
N PHE A 92 9.30 0.45 -1.56
CA PHE A 92 8.08 0.56 -0.75
C PHE A 92 8.19 -0.28 0.52
N SER A 93 8.56 -1.55 0.37
CA SER A 93 8.62 -2.52 1.46
C SER A 93 9.63 -2.09 2.53
N LYS A 94 10.83 -1.66 2.10
CA LYS A 94 11.86 -1.13 2.99
C LYS A 94 11.39 0.13 3.73
N MET A 95 10.85 1.13 3.03
CA MET A 95 10.39 2.36 3.68
C MET A 95 9.29 2.06 4.72
N PHE A 96 8.30 1.24 4.34
CA PHE A 96 7.21 0.84 5.22
C PHE A 96 7.72 0.13 6.47
N ALA A 97 8.62 -0.86 6.30
CA ALA A 97 9.17 -1.63 7.40
C ALA A 97 10.02 -0.76 8.35
N GLN A 98 10.88 0.12 7.82
CA GLN A 98 11.73 0.97 8.66
C GLN A 98 10.93 1.95 9.51
N ILE A 99 9.84 2.52 8.98
CA ILE A 99 8.95 3.40 9.77
C ILE A 99 8.14 2.58 10.78
N SER A 100 7.53 1.48 10.34
CA SER A 100 6.72 0.62 11.20
C SER A 100 7.54 0.08 12.38
N LYS A 101 8.80 -0.29 12.13
CA LYS A 101 9.75 -0.73 13.17
C LYS A 101 9.92 0.29 14.28
N GLN A 102 10.10 1.58 13.96
CA GLN A 102 10.27 2.61 15.01
C GLN A 102 9.04 2.72 15.93
N ILE A 103 7.85 2.54 15.35
CA ILE A 103 6.58 2.65 16.06
C ILE A 103 6.34 1.39 16.90
N VAL A 104 6.42 0.21 16.29
CA VAL A 104 6.15 -1.07 16.93
C VAL A 104 7.17 -1.40 18.01
N ASP A 105 8.47 -1.19 17.78
CA ASP A 105 9.50 -1.48 18.79
C ASP A 105 9.34 -0.62 20.05
N LYS A 106 8.79 0.59 19.90
CA LYS A 106 8.60 1.51 21.02
C LYS A 106 7.30 1.26 21.79
N TYR A 107 6.21 0.98 21.09
CA TYR A 107 4.87 0.93 21.67
C TYR A 107 4.22 -0.46 21.68
N GLY A 108 4.90 -1.48 21.16
CA GLY A 108 4.40 -2.85 21.08
C GLY A 108 3.09 -2.94 20.28
N GLU A 109 2.11 -3.64 20.83
CA GLU A 109 0.79 -3.86 20.22
C GLU A 109 0.06 -2.54 19.87
N ALA A 110 0.15 -1.52 20.72
CA ALA A 110 -0.41 -0.20 20.41
C ALA A 110 0.26 0.43 19.18
N GLY A 111 1.56 0.17 19.00
CA GLY A 111 2.30 0.55 17.79
C GLY A 111 1.82 -0.20 16.55
N GLU A 112 1.55 -1.50 16.68
CA GLU A 112 0.99 -2.29 15.58
C GLU A 112 -0.39 -1.75 15.15
N ASP A 113 -1.24 -1.38 16.09
CA ASP A 113 -2.58 -0.84 15.81
C ASP A 113 -2.53 0.49 15.06
N VAL A 114 -1.57 1.37 15.39
CA VAL A 114 -1.34 2.62 14.63
C VAL A 114 -0.91 2.31 13.19
N VAL A 115 -0.02 1.34 12.99
CA VAL A 115 0.41 0.94 11.65
C VAL A 115 -0.75 0.32 10.87
N ARG A 116 -1.55 -0.57 11.49
CA ARG A 116 -2.74 -1.15 10.87
C ARG A 116 -3.76 -0.08 10.49
N LEU A 117 -3.99 0.91 11.35
CA LEU A 117 -4.88 2.04 11.08
C LEU A 117 -4.41 2.88 9.89
N ALA A 118 -3.11 3.15 9.79
CA ALA A 118 -2.54 3.84 8.64
C ALA A 118 -2.79 3.05 7.34
N VAL A 119 -2.57 1.74 7.35
CA VAL A 119 -2.80 0.87 6.19
C VAL A 119 -4.29 0.78 5.86
N GLU A 120 -5.18 0.74 6.85
CA GLU A 120 -6.63 0.74 6.64
C GLU A 120 -7.07 2.01 5.91
N ARG A 121 -6.66 3.18 6.42
CA ARG A 121 -6.97 4.49 5.82
C ARG A 121 -6.44 4.57 4.39
N PHE A 122 -5.21 4.10 4.17
CA PHE A 122 -4.57 4.04 2.86
C PHE A 122 -5.35 3.15 1.88
N GLY A 123 -5.64 1.90 2.27
CA GLY A 123 -6.37 0.94 1.45
C GLY A 123 -7.77 1.43 1.12
N LYS A 124 -8.49 2.02 2.09
CA LYS A 124 -9.82 2.58 1.86
C LYS A 124 -9.82 3.71 0.83
N LYS A 125 -8.86 4.65 0.92
CA LYS A 125 -8.71 5.75 -0.05
C LYS A 125 -8.41 5.21 -1.45
N ARG A 126 -7.57 4.18 -1.56
CA ARG A 126 -7.31 3.50 -2.84
C ARG A 126 -8.55 2.81 -3.40
N GLY A 127 -9.30 2.08 -2.57
CA GLY A 127 -10.55 1.44 -2.96
C GLY A 127 -11.57 2.45 -3.51
N GLN A 128 -11.69 3.61 -2.87
CA GLN A 128 -12.51 4.72 -3.37
C GLN A 128 -12.03 5.24 -4.72
N GLY A 129 -10.71 5.29 -4.95
CA GLY A 129 -10.14 5.61 -6.25
C GLY A 129 -10.50 4.59 -7.34
N ILE A 130 -10.44 3.29 -7.03
CA ILE A 130 -10.86 2.20 -7.94
C ILE A 130 -12.35 2.33 -8.28
N ALA A 131 -13.19 2.67 -7.30
CA ALA A 131 -14.61 2.95 -7.50
C ALA A 131 -14.85 4.15 -8.44
N GLN A 132 -14.07 5.22 -8.28
CA GLN A 132 -14.14 6.39 -9.16
C GLN A 132 -13.70 6.03 -10.59
N ARG A 133 -12.68 5.17 -10.75
CA ARG A 133 -12.26 4.64 -12.05
C ARG A 133 -13.39 3.87 -12.74
N ALA A 134 -14.01 2.90 -12.04
CA ALA A 134 -15.15 2.17 -12.58
C ALA A 134 -16.30 3.10 -13.01
N ARG A 135 -16.68 4.05 -12.15
CA ARG A 135 -17.73 5.04 -12.46
C ARG A 135 -17.40 5.90 -13.67
N THR A 136 -16.14 6.32 -13.83
CA THR A 136 -15.67 7.13 -14.96
C THR A 136 -15.86 6.39 -16.29
N ASN A 137 -15.72 5.06 -16.25
CA ASN A 137 -15.93 4.16 -17.38
C ASN A 137 -17.39 3.72 -17.56
N GLY A 138 -18.33 4.28 -16.80
CA GLY A 138 -19.75 3.90 -16.85
C GLY A 138 -20.07 2.54 -16.22
N LEU A 139 -19.16 2.00 -15.40
CA LEU A 139 -19.29 0.70 -14.76
C LEU A 139 -19.77 0.82 -13.31
N GLU A 140 -20.52 -0.17 -12.84
CA GLU A 140 -20.86 -0.33 -11.43
C GLU A 140 -19.72 -0.96 -10.64
N ASN A 141 -19.69 -0.74 -9.32
CA ASN A 141 -18.64 -1.27 -8.44
C ASN A 141 -18.88 -2.74 -8.04
N THR A 142 -19.05 -3.64 -9.01
CA THR A 142 -19.25 -5.08 -8.77
C THR A 142 -17.90 -5.84 -8.73
N ALA A 143 -17.91 -7.09 -8.28
CA ALA A 143 -16.69 -7.91 -8.26
C ALA A 143 -16.03 -8.02 -9.65
N GLU A 144 -16.84 -8.17 -10.71
CA GLU A 144 -16.40 -8.32 -12.10
C GLU A 144 -15.67 -7.07 -12.64
N ASN A 145 -16.01 -5.89 -12.11
CA ASN A 145 -15.42 -4.62 -12.53
C ASN A 145 -14.22 -4.21 -11.67
N TYR A 146 -13.92 -4.91 -10.58
CA TYR A 146 -12.87 -4.52 -9.65
C TYR A 146 -11.47 -4.60 -10.28
N LEU A 147 -11.10 -5.77 -10.83
CA LEU A 147 -9.76 -6.03 -11.36
C LEU A 147 -9.42 -5.17 -12.59
N ASN A 148 -10.39 -4.95 -13.48
CA ASN A 148 -10.20 -4.16 -14.69
C ASN A 148 -10.06 -2.65 -14.41
N ASN A 149 -10.46 -2.19 -13.23
CA ASN A 149 -10.34 -0.79 -12.81
C ASN A 149 -9.29 -0.58 -11.71
N TYR A 150 -8.47 -1.60 -11.43
CA TYR A 150 -7.47 -1.57 -10.37
C TYR A 150 -6.49 -0.40 -10.56
N ASP A 151 -6.12 0.24 -9.45
CA ASP A 151 -5.41 1.52 -9.47
C ASP A 151 -3.89 1.37 -9.59
N MET A 152 -3.34 0.20 -9.30
CA MET A 152 -1.94 -0.15 -9.41
C MET A 152 -1.72 -1.12 -10.57
N ALA A 153 -0.67 -0.91 -11.36
CA ALA A 153 -0.30 -1.89 -12.36
C ALA A 153 0.10 -3.18 -11.64
N ARG A 154 -0.57 -4.29 -11.98
CA ARG A 154 -0.08 -5.62 -11.63
C ARG A 154 1.12 -5.87 -12.53
N SER A 155 2.30 -5.55 -12.01
CA SER A 155 3.55 -5.73 -12.74
C SER A 155 3.78 -7.22 -12.99
N GLU A 156 4.60 -7.54 -13.99
CA GLU A 156 5.09 -8.91 -14.23
C GLU A 156 5.92 -9.47 -13.06
N LEU A 157 6.16 -8.66 -12.02
CA LEU A 157 6.83 -9.07 -10.80
C LEU A 157 5.91 -9.85 -9.85
N PHE A 158 4.62 -9.96 -10.13
CA PHE A 158 3.71 -10.84 -9.38
C PHE A 158 3.43 -12.10 -10.18
N GLU A 159 3.42 -13.24 -9.50
CA GLU A 159 2.86 -14.48 -10.05
C GLU A 159 1.50 -14.70 -9.40
N VAL A 160 0.44 -14.68 -10.22
CA VAL A 160 -0.94 -14.76 -9.73
C VAL A 160 -1.80 -15.65 -10.62
N ASP A 161 -2.54 -16.56 -9.99
CA ASP A 161 -3.66 -17.25 -10.61
C ASP A 161 -4.98 -16.60 -10.18
N THR A 162 -5.97 -16.55 -11.06
CA THR A 162 -7.28 -15.95 -10.76
C THR A 162 -8.40 -16.83 -11.26
N VAL A 163 -9.24 -17.27 -10.33
CA VAL A 163 -10.38 -18.14 -10.61
C VAL A 163 -11.66 -17.31 -10.49
N PRO A 164 -12.35 -17.00 -11.61
CA PRO A 164 -13.57 -16.21 -11.57
C PRO A 164 -14.77 -17.04 -11.09
N GLY A 165 -15.61 -16.42 -10.27
CA GLY A 165 -16.93 -16.91 -9.88
C GLY A 165 -18.02 -15.89 -10.24
N LYS A 166 -19.27 -16.18 -9.88
CA LYS A 166 -20.39 -15.24 -10.07
C LYS A 166 -20.51 -14.34 -8.84
N GLY A 167 -20.23 -13.04 -8.98
CA GLY A 167 -20.21 -12.11 -7.85
C GLY A 167 -19.03 -12.30 -6.88
N GLU A 168 -18.05 -13.13 -7.26
CA GLU A 168 -16.86 -13.44 -6.46
C GLU A 168 -15.69 -13.83 -7.38
N PHE A 169 -14.47 -13.83 -6.85
CA PHE A 169 -13.31 -14.43 -7.48
C PHE A 169 -12.26 -14.78 -6.42
N GLU A 170 -11.42 -15.74 -6.75
CA GLU A 170 -10.28 -16.11 -5.92
C GLU A 170 -8.98 -15.72 -6.61
N GLN A 171 -7.96 -15.34 -5.81
CA GLN A 171 -6.62 -15.09 -6.30
C GLN A 171 -5.59 -15.80 -5.44
N THR A 172 -4.70 -16.54 -6.09
CA THR A 172 -3.54 -17.15 -5.43
C THR A 172 -2.28 -16.50 -5.96
N PHE A 173 -1.51 -15.86 -5.08
CA PHE A 173 -0.21 -15.29 -5.42
C PHE A 173 0.90 -16.21 -4.92
N THR A 174 1.57 -16.90 -5.84
CA THR A 174 2.75 -17.73 -5.54
C THR A 174 4.02 -16.91 -5.36
N TYR A 175 4.02 -15.67 -5.85
CA TYR A 175 5.11 -14.73 -5.64
C TYR A 175 4.60 -13.29 -5.47
N CYS A 176 5.07 -12.63 -4.41
CA CYS A 176 4.78 -11.23 -4.09
C CYS A 176 6.09 -10.48 -3.81
N PRO A 177 6.47 -9.45 -4.60
CA PRO A 177 7.73 -8.75 -4.42
C PRO A 177 7.80 -7.96 -3.11
N LEU A 178 6.66 -7.62 -2.50
CA LEU A 178 6.63 -6.98 -1.19
C LEU A 178 6.95 -7.99 -0.08
N GLY A 179 6.23 -9.11 -0.08
CA GLY A 179 6.42 -10.21 0.87
C GLY A 179 7.86 -10.75 0.82
N GLN A 180 8.38 -10.98 -0.39
CA GLN A 180 9.75 -11.45 -0.57
C GLN A 180 10.76 -10.45 0.00
N GLN A 181 10.62 -9.15 -0.28
CA GLN A 181 11.55 -8.15 0.25
C GLN A 181 11.54 -8.11 1.78
N TRP A 182 10.37 -8.19 2.42
CA TRP A 182 10.28 -8.23 3.88
C TRP A 182 10.87 -9.51 4.47
N ALA A 183 10.71 -10.65 3.81
CA ALA A 183 11.34 -11.90 4.20
C ALA A 183 12.88 -11.80 4.09
N ASP A 184 13.40 -11.33 2.97
CA ASP A 184 14.84 -11.17 2.71
C ASP A 184 15.51 -10.23 3.73
N ASP A 185 14.80 -9.18 4.14
CA ASP A 185 15.29 -8.21 5.12
C ASP A 185 15.10 -8.65 6.58
N GLY A 186 14.41 -9.77 6.84
CA GLY A 186 14.03 -10.17 8.20
C GLY A 186 13.06 -9.19 8.87
N THR A 187 12.23 -8.49 8.09
CA THR A 187 11.26 -7.48 8.56
C THR A 187 9.80 -7.92 8.41
N GLY A 188 9.57 -9.22 8.24
CA GLY A 188 8.24 -9.82 8.05
C GLY A 188 7.24 -9.51 9.17
N GLU A 189 7.69 -9.34 10.42
CA GLU A 189 6.83 -8.97 11.55
C GLU A 189 6.19 -7.57 11.40
N TYR A 190 6.85 -6.65 10.70
CA TYR A 190 6.28 -5.35 10.37
C TYR A 190 5.49 -5.42 9.06
N GLY A 191 6.02 -6.12 8.05
CA GLY A 191 5.38 -6.29 6.74
C GLY A 191 4.00 -6.95 6.82
N ILE A 192 3.81 -7.91 7.73
CA ILE A 192 2.53 -8.60 7.89
C ILE A 192 1.39 -7.65 8.28
N LEU A 193 1.69 -6.54 8.97
CA LEU A 193 0.69 -5.52 9.33
C LEU A 193 0.08 -4.86 8.09
N TYR A 194 0.87 -4.70 7.03
CA TYR A 194 0.36 -4.25 5.73
C TYR A 194 -0.55 -5.29 5.10
N CYS A 195 -0.08 -6.53 4.99
CA CYS A 195 -0.82 -7.63 4.36
C CYS A 195 -2.16 -7.93 5.04
N GLN A 196 -2.24 -7.80 6.38
CA GLN A 196 -3.47 -7.99 7.14
C GLN A 196 -4.56 -6.98 6.78
N MET A 197 -4.18 -5.77 6.38
CA MET A 197 -5.10 -4.64 6.30
C MET A 197 -5.39 -4.19 4.87
N ILE A 198 -4.43 -4.28 3.96
CA ILE A 198 -4.51 -3.60 2.65
C ILE A 198 -5.69 -4.07 1.80
N ASP A 199 -5.83 -5.37 1.55
CA ASP A 199 -6.87 -5.92 0.66
C ASP A 199 -8.28 -5.81 1.26
N PRO A 200 -8.52 -6.14 2.56
CA PRO A 200 -9.80 -5.88 3.21
C PRO A 200 -10.23 -4.42 3.13
N SER A 201 -9.27 -3.50 3.28
CA SER A 201 -9.53 -2.06 3.25
C SER A 201 -9.81 -1.54 1.85
N LEU A 202 -9.08 -2.04 0.84
CA LEU A 202 -9.35 -1.79 -0.57
C LEU A 202 -10.76 -2.24 -0.96
N ALA A 203 -11.14 -3.45 -0.59
CA ALA A 203 -12.46 -4.01 -0.91
C ALA A 203 -13.59 -3.15 -0.31
N LYS A 204 -13.49 -2.85 0.99
CA LYS A 204 -14.43 -1.97 1.71
C LYS A 204 -14.49 -0.55 1.16
N GLY A 205 -13.36 -0.01 0.70
CA GLY A 205 -13.29 1.29 0.05
C GLY A 205 -13.94 1.33 -1.34
N TYR A 206 -13.83 0.22 -2.08
CA TYR A 206 -14.42 0.06 -3.42
C TYR A 206 -15.95 -0.08 -3.37
N ASN A 207 -16.43 -0.97 -2.51
CA ASN A 207 -17.86 -1.19 -2.28
C ASN A 207 -18.08 -1.70 -0.86
N LYS A 208 -19.05 -1.12 -0.14
CA LYS A 208 -19.39 -1.49 1.24
C LYS A 208 -19.83 -2.95 1.42
N ASN A 209 -20.28 -3.60 0.34
CA ASN A 209 -20.72 -4.99 0.33
C ASN A 209 -19.64 -5.93 -0.24
N PHE A 210 -18.47 -5.41 -0.62
CA PHE A 210 -17.38 -6.19 -1.17
C PHE A 210 -16.40 -6.53 -0.06
N GLU A 211 -16.24 -7.82 0.19
CA GLU A 211 -15.38 -8.37 1.23
C GLU A 211 -14.30 -9.23 0.60
N VAL A 212 -13.17 -9.34 1.32
CA VAL A 212 -12.13 -10.29 0.99
C VAL A 212 -11.68 -11.03 2.24
N VAL A 213 -11.50 -12.33 2.10
CA VAL A 213 -10.80 -13.16 3.06
C VAL A 213 -9.38 -13.32 2.56
N HIS A 214 -8.39 -12.93 3.36
CA HIS A 214 -6.96 -13.17 3.14
C HIS A 214 -6.51 -14.17 4.19
N ASP A 215 -6.48 -15.45 3.83
CA ASP A 215 -6.32 -16.58 4.75
C ASP A 215 -4.92 -17.20 4.73
N GLU A 216 -4.18 -17.05 3.62
CA GLU A 216 -2.76 -17.43 3.51
C GLU A 216 -1.90 -16.22 3.17
N PHE A 217 -0.67 -16.18 3.67
CA PHE A 217 0.28 -15.09 3.53
C PHE A 217 1.64 -15.61 3.05
N VAL A 218 2.24 -14.96 2.04
CA VAL A 218 3.59 -15.30 1.55
C VAL A 218 4.61 -15.35 2.69
N LEU A 219 4.48 -14.45 3.68
CA LEU A 219 5.36 -14.36 4.84
C LEU A 219 5.25 -15.53 5.84
N ARG A 220 4.27 -16.42 5.69
CA ARG A 220 4.00 -17.53 6.61
C ARG A 220 3.86 -18.86 5.86
N GLU A 221 2.96 -18.93 4.88
CA GLU A 221 2.64 -20.13 4.12
C GLU A 221 3.41 -20.24 2.79
N GLY A 222 4.10 -19.16 2.37
CA GLY A 222 4.84 -19.12 1.10
C GLY A 222 3.99 -18.73 -0.11
N GLN A 223 2.70 -18.52 0.07
CA GLN A 223 1.78 -17.96 -0.92
C GLN A 223 0.73 -17.08 -0.25
N CYS A 224 0.13 -16.15 -0.98
CA CYS A 224 -1.08 -15.46 -0.53
C CYS A 224 -2.30 -16.04 -1.21
N HIS A 225 -3.38 -16.26 -0.45
CA HIS A 225 -4.67 -16.65 -0.99
C HIS A 225 -5.74 -15.63 -0.59
N PHE A 226 -6.57 -15.25 -1.57
CA PHE A 226 -7.62 -14.26 -1.41
C PHE A 226 -8.92 -14.77 -1.98
N HIS A 227 -9.99 -14.69 -1.19
CA HIS A 227 -11.37 -14.90 -1.67
C HIS A 227 -12.16 -13.60 -1.60
N PHE A 228 -12.39 -12.98 -2.75
CA PHE A 228 -13.15 -11.75 -2.90
C PHE A 228 -14.60 -12.06 -3.23
N LYS A 229 -15.56 -11.47 -2.52
CA LYS A 229 -16.99 -11.72 -2.74
C LYS A 229 -17.86 -10.49 -2.51
N MET A 230 -18.90 -10.37 -3.30
CA MET A 230 -20.02 -9.46 -3.05
C MET A 230 -21.01 -10.13 -2.12
N ASN A 231 -21.23 -9.55 -0.94
CA ASN A 231 -22.33 -9.97 -0.08
C ASN A 231 -23.65 -9.44 -0.63
N GLU A 232 -24.64 -10.32 -0.77
CA GLU A 232 -26.02 -9.90 -0.99
C GLU A 232 -26.48 -9.07 0.22
N ASN A 233 -27.14 -7.93 -0.03
CA ASN A 233 -27.48 -6.93 0.99
C ASN A 233 -28.04 -7.58 2.27
N LYS A 234 -27.45 -7.23 3.43
CA LYS A 234 -28.19 -7.23 4.69
C LYS A 234 -29.12 -6.02 4.75
#